data_AF-A0A1F3ZMG9-F1
#
_entry.id   AF-A0A1F3ZMG9-F1
#
_cell.length_a   1.000
_cell.length_b   1.000
_cell.length_c   1.000
_cell.angle_alpha   90.00
_cell.angle_beta   90.00
_cell.angle_gamma   90.00
#
_symmetry.space_group_name_H-M   'P 1'
#
loop_
_entity.id
_entity.type
_entity.pdbx_description
1 polymer ?
#
loop_
_entity_poly.entity_id
_entity_poly.type
_entity_poly.pdbx_seq_one_letter_code
_entity_poly.pdbx_strand_id
1 'polypeptide(L)'
;MWKADIKPGAEYALREARSPGAPLQHVRILQHVRGKKWKAEWIDPNPGLVEYVESQNLIARWKDRHSVLRDEERSQRLRQHNDALGYSEESPIARALSVVFDAAGEKGLSFYRGILSGPPDALDRVKVRAGIDRAKHSPLAHVDRDGTSHAPFDEALDLAKAFCAKEPAAVLVRVEATEEDWSRKAAAPGGDYIVGLLNEYRAAWALIRQWAGHDAAIAQREARIQRLERLVWDAIYALQKAGQDDEARRLRRAVERE
;
A
#
# COMPACT_ATOMS: atom_id res chain seq x y z
N MET A 1 -15.74 11.12 17.22
CA MET A 1 -17.19 11.06 16.98
C MET A 1 -17.69 12.40 16.43
N TRP A 2 -18.66 12.41 15.51
CA TRP A 2 -19.22 13.66 15.00
C TRP A 2 -20.23 14.25 15.98
N LYS A 3 -20.40 15.58 15.97
CA LYS A 3 -21.34 16.27 16.86
C LYS A 3 -22.76 15.70 16.75
N ALA A 4 -23.18 15.34 15.53
CA ALA A 4 -24.52 14.83 15.23
C ALA A 4 -24.81 13.47 15.89
N ASP A 5 -23.78 12.68 16.23
CA ASP A 5 -23.94 11.34 16.79
C ASP A 5 -24.08 11.35 18.33
N ILE A 6 -23.70 12.47 18.96
CA ILE A 6 -23.68 12.63 20.41
C ILE A 6 -25.04 13.10 20.90
N LYS A 7 -25.67 12.24 21.71
CA LYS A 7 -26.95 12.49 22.36
C LYS A 7 -26.77 12.86 23.83
N PRO A 8 -27.29 14.03 24.28
CA PRO A 8 -27.46 14.31 25.70
C PRO A 8 -28.25 13.19 26.41
N GLY A 9 -27.93 12.95 27.69
CA GLY A 9 -28.46 11.87 28.51
C GLY A 9 -27.83 10.49 28.26
N ALA A 10 -27.10 10.30 27.16
CA ALA A 10 -26.48 9.01 26.84
C ALA A 10 -25.06 8.87 27.42
N GLU A 11 -24.64 7.62 27.60
CA GLU A 11 -23.35 7.24 28.17
C GLU A 11 -22.33 6.89 27.09
N TYR A 12 -21.10 7.34 27.28
CA TYR A 12 -20.01 7.24 26.33
C TYR A 12 -18.72 6.76 27.01
N ALA A 13 -17.89 6.11 26.21
CA ALA A 13 -16.52 5.82 26.55
C ALA A 13 -15.63 6.99 26.11
N LEU A 14 -14.90 7.57 27.07
CA LEU A 14 -14.03 8.72 26.88
C LEU A 14 -12.55 8.33 27.07
N ARG A 15 -11.66 8.96 26.31
CA ARG A 15 -10.22 9.00 26.63
C ARG A 15 -9.73 10.42 26.70
N GLU A 16 -8.95 10.73 27.73
CA GLU A 16 -8.25 12.02 27.83
C GLU A 16 -7.19 12.16 26.72
N ALA A 17 -6.37 11.12 26.53
CA ALA A 17 -5.46 10.99 25.40
C ALA A 17 -6.06 10.06 24.34
N ARG A 18 -6.15 10.51 23.09
CA ARG A 18 -6.72 9.72 21.97
C ARG A 18 -5.81 8.57 21.48
N SER A 19 -5.00 7.98 22.35
CA SER A 19 -4.18 6.83 22.01
C SER A 19 -4.96 5.52 22.17
N PRO A 20 -4.84 4.58 21.22
CA PRO A 20 -5.23 3.19 21.43
C PRO A 20 -4.59 2.62 22.71
N GLY A 21 -5.31 1.78 23.44
CA GLY A 21 -4.82 1.17 24.69
C GLY A 21 -4.88 2.07 25.94
N ALA A 22 -5.14 3.38 25.82
CA ALA A 22 -5.41 4.21 27.00
C ALA A 22 -6.74 3.80 27.68
N PRO A 23 -6.86 3.94 29.02
CA PRO A 23 -8.06 3.53 29.74
C PRO A 23 -9.29 4.32 29.26
N LEU A 24 -10.41 3.60 29.12
CA LEU A 24 -11.70 4.21 28.79
C LEU A 24 -12.39 4.64 30.10
N GLN A 25 -12.75 5.91 30.18
CA GLN A 25 -13.55 6.47 31.26
C GLN A 25 -15.04 6.41 30.88
N HIS A 26 -15.89 6.14 31.85
CA HIS A 26 -17.35 6.08 31.67
C HIS A 26 -17.95 7.44 32.01
N VAL A 27 -18.50 8.12 31.01
CA VAL A 27 -19.11 9.44 31.18
C VAL A 27 -20.52 9.49 30.61
N ARG A 28 -21.39 10.30 31.22
CA ARG A 28 -22.71 10.65 30.71
C ARG A 28 -22.70 12.08 30.19
N ILE A 29 -23.14 12.29 28.96
CA ILE A 29 -23.20 13.63 28.38
C ILE A 29 -24.46 14.33 28.89
N LEU A 30 -24.31 15.47 29.55
CA LEU A 30 -25.44 16.23 30.11
C LEU A 30 -26.03 17.20 29.08
N GLN A 31 -25.19 18.03 28.45
CA GLN A 31 -25.65 19.01 27.46
C GLN A 31 -24.54 19.45 26.49
N HIS A 32 -24.96 19.93 25.32
CA HIS A 32 -24.07 20.63 24.39
C HIS A 32 -23.80 22.04 24.90
N VAL A 33 -22.56 22.52 24.77
CA VAL A 33 -22.16 23.86 25.25
C VAL A 33 -21.89 24.78 24.06
N ARG A 34 -20.77 24.56 23.37
CA ARG A 34 -20.38 25.32 22.17
C ARG A 34 -19.34 24.58 21.36
N GLY A 35 -19.39 24.73 20.04
CA GLY A 35 -18.46 24.07 19.12
C GLY A 35 -18.37 22.57 19.41
N LYS A 36 -17.16 22.09 19.72
CA LYS A 36 -16.87 20.68 20.05
C LYS A 36 -16.98 20.34 21.54
N LYS A 37 -17.31 21.30 22.41
CA LYS A 37 -17.35 21.12 23.87
C LYS A 37 -18.73 20.68 24.37
N TRP A 38 -18.71 19.70 25.25
CA TRP A 38 -19.88 19.10 25.91
C TRP A 38 -19.68 19.11 27.41
N LYS A 39 -20.76 19.26 28.17
CA LYS A 39 -20.73 19.07 29.61
C LYS A 39 -21.01 17.59 29.90
N ALA A 40 -20.12 16.94 30.64
CA ALA A 40 -20.21 15.53 30.95
C ALA A 40 -20.13 15.30 32.46
N GLU A 41 -20.84 14.29 32.94
CA GLU A 41 -20.76 13.75 34.30
C GLU A 41 -20.01 12.43 34.26
N TRP A 42 -19.03 12.25 35.13
CA TRP A 42 -18.28 11.02 35.24
C TRP A 42 -19.05 10.00 36.06
N ILE A 43 -19.08 8.77 35.56
CA ILE A 43 -19.61 7.60 36.24
C ILE A 43 -18.44 6.78 36.81
N ASP A 44 -17.34 6.66 36.05
CA ASP A 44 -16.09 5.98 36.44
C ASP A 44 -14.92 6.65 35.68
N PRO A 45 -13.78 6.99 36.30
CA PRO A 45 -13.35 6.65 37.67
C PRO A 45 -13.78 7.62 38.78
N ASN A 46 -14.34 8.78 38.45
CA ASN A 46 -14.66 9.85 39.41
C ASN A 46 -16.17 10.13 39.46
N PRO A 47 -16.98 9.31 40.14
CA PRO A 47 -18.44 9.45 40.15
C PRO A 47 -18.90 10.85 40.56
N GLY A 48 -19.77 11.47 39.76
CA GLY A 48 -20.39 12.77 40.05
C GLY A 48 -19.52 13.99 39.71
N LEU A 49 -18.27 13.80 39.25
CA LEU A 49 -17.47 14.89 38.71
C LEU A 49 -18.14 15.41 37.43
N VAL A 50 -18.30 16.73 37.32
CA VAL A 50 -18.90 17.37 36.14
C VAL A 50 -17.93 18.33 35.51
N GLU A 51 -17.46 18.00 34.31
CA GLU A 51 -16.48 18.80 33.56
C GLU A 51 -16.84 18.92 32.07
N TYR A 52 -16.04 19.70 31.35
CA TYR A 52 -16.17 19.88 29.92
C TYR A 52 -15.28 18.92 29.16
N VAL A 53 -15.86 18.20 28.20
CA VAL A 53 -15.16 17.25 27.33
C VAL A 53 -15.27 17.65 25.87
N GLU A 54 -14.29 17.25 25.07
CA GLU A 54 -14.33 17.46 23.63
C GLU A 54 -14.93 16.28 22.88
N SER A 55 -15.66 16.57 21.81
CA SER A 55 -16.32 15.55 20.94
C SER A 55 -15.32 14.51 20.41
N GLN A 56 -14.06 14.90 20.24
CA GLN A 56 -13.00 14.02 19.75
C GLN A 56 -12.51 13.01 20.77
N ASN A 57 -12.69 13.29 22.07
CA ASN A 57 -12.30 12.42 23.17
C ASN A 57 -13.35 11.33 23.46
N LEU A 58 -14.56 11.49 22.91
CA LEU A 58 -15.60 10.47 22.93
C LEU A 58 -15.36 9.45 21.82
N ILE A 59 -15.09 8.21 22.22
CA ILE A 59 -14.65 7.13 21.33
C ILE A 59 -15.85 6.35 20.77
N ALA A 60 -16.76 5.94 21.66
CA ALA A 60 -17.97 5.19 21.32
C ALA A 60 -19.02 5.37 22.42
N ARG A 61 -20.24 4.89 22.19
CA ARG A 61 -21.18 4.72 23.30
C ARG A 61 -20.65 3.68 24.28
N TRP A 62 -20.97 3.85 25.56
CA TRP A 62 -20.46 2.96 26.61
C TRP A 62 -20.86 1.49 26.39
N LYS A 63 -22.06 1.26 25.83
CA LYS A 63 -22.54 -0.09 25.46
C LYS A 63 -21.67 -0.77 24.39
N ASP A 64 -21.00 0.01 23.54
CA ASP A 64 -20.20 -0.48 22.41
C ASP A 64 -18.70 -0.51 22.76
N ARG A 65 -18.32 -0.29 24.03
CA ARG A 65 -16.90 -0.25 24.45
C ARG A 65 -16.16 -1.55 24.18
N HIS A 66 -16.83 -2.70 24.30
CA HIS A 66 -16.18 -4.00 24.11
C HIS A 66 -15.82 -4.27 22.65
N SER A 67 -16.56 -3.71 21.68
CA SER A 67 -16.16 -3.82 20.26
C SER A 67 -14.94 -2.93 19.98
N VAL A 68 -14.90 -1.72 20.53
CA VAL A 68 -13.70 -0.85 20.45
C VAL A 68 -12.45 -1.59 20.95
N LEU A 69 -12.53 -2.12 22.17
CA LEU A 69 -11.39 -2.78 22.81
C LEU A 69 -10.93 -4.02 22.02
N ARG A 70 -11.88 -4.77 21.45
CA ARG A 70 -11.59 -5.92 20.60
C ARG A 70 -10.87 -5.53 19.31
N ASP A 71 -11.32 -4.46 18.65
CA ASP A 71 -10.70 -3.98 17.42
C ASP A 71 -9.28 -3.46 17.68
N GLU A 72 -9.07 -2.79 18.81
CA GLU A 72 -7.74 -2.33 19.24
C GLU A 72 -6.81 -3.50 19.56
N GLU A 73 -7.30 -4.51 20.28
CA GLU A 73 -6.54 -5.71 20.59
C GLU A 73 -6.12 -6.44 19.30
N ARG A 74 -7.04 -6.61 18.35
CA ARG A 74 -6.72 -7.24 17.05
C ARG A 74 -5.70 -6.42 16.25
N SER A 75 -5.86 -5.10 16.23
CA SER A 75 -4.89 -4.19 15.58
C SER A 75 -3.52 -4.22 16.26
N GLN A 76 -3.46 -4.42 17.57
CA GLN A 76 -2.21 -4.57 18.31
C GLN A 76 -1.54 -5.91 18.01
N ARG A 77 -2.32 -7.00 17.95
CA ARG A 77 -1.81 -8.33 17.56
C ARG A 77 -1.23 -8.33 16.14
N LEU A 78 -1.87 -7.64 15.20
CA LEU A 78 -1.34 -7.46 13.85
C LEU A 78 0.03 -6.75 13.87
N ARG A 79 0.14 -5.66 14.63
CA ARG A 79 1.42 -4.93 14.74
C ARG A 79 2.51 -5.77 15.37
N GLN A 80 2.21 -6.48 16.47
CA GLN A 80 3.15 -7.40 17.10
C GLN A 80 3.61 -8.50 16.15
N HIS A 81 2.69 -9.03 15.34
CA HIS A 81 3.02 -10.03 14.33
C HIS A 81 3.94 -9.46 13.24
N ASN A 82 3.63 -8.27 12.72
CA ASN A 82 4.47 -7.58 11.75
C ASN A 82 5.88 -7.29 12.30
N ASP A 83 5.97 -6.82 13.54
CA ASP A 83 7.24 -6.58 14.23
C ASP A 83 8.06 -7.88 14.37
N ALA A 84 7.40 -8.99 14.71
CA ALA A 84 8.03 -10.30 14.79
C ALA A 84 8.54 -10.82 13.43
N LEU A 85 7.91 -10.41 12.33
CA LEU A 85 8.38 -10.67 10.96
C LEU A 85 9.49 -9.72 10.50
N GLY A 86 9.91 -8.76 11.34
CA GLY A 86 10.93 -7.77 11.00
C GLY A 86 10.43 -6.67 10.07
N TYR A 87 9.12 -6.38 10.08
CA TYR A 87 8.57 -5.24 9.36
C TYR A 87 9.26 -3.94 9.78
N SER A 88 9.62 -3.11 8.80
CA SER A 88 10.11 -1.75 9.01
C SER A 88 9.43 -0.80 8.03
N GLU A 89 8.93 0.32 8.55
CA GLU A 89 8.24 1.36 7.77
C GLU A 89 9.15 2.00 6.72
N GLU A 90 10.45 2.09 7.01
CA GLU A 90 11.47 2.65 6.10
C GLU A 90 11.99 1.62 5.09
N SER A 91 11.52 0.37 5.17
CA SER A 91 11.98 -0.68 4.26
C SER A 91 11.53 -0.41 2.81
N PRO A 92 12.37 -0.76 1.81
CA PRO A 92 11.97 -0.72 0.41
C PRO A 92 10.72 -1.56 0.11
N ILE A 93 10.50 -2.63 0.87
CA ILE A 93 9.31 -3.49 0.73
C ILE A 93 8.06 -2.71 1.15
N ALA A 94 8.06 -2.02 2.29
CA ALA A 94 6.91 -1.23 2.72
C ALA A 94 6.50 -0.16 1.69
N ARG A 95 7.49 0.53 1.11
CA ARG A 95 7.28 1.48 0.02
C ARG A 95 6.74 0.79 -1.24
N ALA A 96 7.30 -0.36 -1.63
CA ALA A 96 6.82 -1.12 -2.77
C ALA A 96 5.35 -1.53 -2.61
N LEU A 97 4.95 -2.02 -1.44
CA LEU A 97 3.56 -2.38 -1.15
C LEU A 97 2.63 -1.17 -1.27
N SER A 98 3.03 -0.03 -0.72
CA SER A 98 2.25 1.23 -0.87
C SER A 98 2.02 1.55 -2.35
N VAL A 99 3.08 1.54 -3.17
CA VAL A 99 2.95 1.80 -4.62
C VAL A 99 2.07 0.77 -5.33
N VAL A 100 2.19 -0.52 -4.99
CA VAL A 100 1.40 -1.59 -5.62
C VAL A 100 -0.09 -1.45 -5.32
N PHE A 101 -0.47 -1.24 -4.06
CA PHE A 101 -1.88 -1.12 -3.69
C PHE A 101 -2.50 0.19 -4.16
N ASP A 102 -1.70 1.25 -4.22
CA ASP A 102 -2.09 2.48 -4.91
C ASP A 102 -2.33 2.26 -6.40
N ALA A 103 -1.44 1.53 -7.07
CA ALA A 103 -1.53 1.21 -8.51
C ALA A 103 -2.67 0.24 -8.84
N ALA A 104 -3.10 -0.59 -7.88
CA ALA A 104 -4.25 -1.47 -8.04
C ALA A 104 -5.54 -0.68 -8.33
N GLY A 105 -5.63 0.59 -7.94
CA GLY A 105 -6.72 1.49 -8.31
C GLY A 105 -8.01 1.27 -7.53
N GLU A 106 -7.96 0.49 -6.45
CA GLU A 106 -9.12 0.19 -5.61
C GLU A 106 -9.38 1.30 -4.59
N LYS A 107 -10.60 1.87 -4.62
CA LYS A 107 -10.96 2.98 -3.74
C LYS A 107 -11.01 2.51 -2.28
N GLY A 108 -10.24 3.19 -1.44
CA GLY A 108 -10.21 2.92 0.01
C GLY A 108 -9.31 1.76 0.41
N LEU A 109 -8.68 1.07 -0.56
CA LEU A 109 -7.62 0.11 -0.27
C LEU A 109 -6.29 0.86 -0.13
N SER A 110 -5.56 0.60 0.93
CA SER A 110 -4.27 1.24 1.21
C SER A 110 -3.40 0.38 2.10
N PHE A 111 -2.10 0.44 1.88
CA PHE A 111 -1.11 -0.17 2.76
C PHE A 111 -0.40 0.90 3.57
N TYR A 112 -0.51 0.83 4.90
CA TYR A 112 0.11 1.80 5.79
C TYR A 112 0.58 1.13 7.09
N ARG A 113 1.80 1.44 7.52
CA ARG A 113 2.40 0.92 8.77
C ARG A 113 2.27 -0.60 8.94
N GLY A 114 2.49 -1.34 7.85
CA GLY A 114 2.50 -2.80 7.86
C GLY A 114 1.12 -3.44 7.75
N ILE A 115 0.06 -2.64 7.65
CA ILE A 115 -1.31 -3.14 7.59
C ILE A 115 -1.91 -2.76 6.23
N LEU A 116 -2.40 -3.76 5.52
CA LEU A 116 -3.27 -3.55 4.36
C LEU A 116 -4.69 -3.36 4.87
N SER A 117 -5.26 -2.20 4.58
CA SER A 117 -6.59 -1.82 5.06
C SER A 117 -7.48 -1.37 3.91
N GLY A 118 -8.76 -1.73 3.95
CA GLY A 118 -9.75 -1.26 3.00
C GLY A 118 -11.06 -2.04 3.03
N PRO A 119 -12.02 -1.68 2.17
CA PRO A 119 -13.27 -2.41 2.04
C PRO A 119 -13.03 -3.89 1.68
N PRO A 120 -13.75 -4.86 2.29
CA PRO A 120 -13.57 -6.29 2.01
C PRO A 120 -13.75 -6.64 0.52
N ASP A 121 -14.70 -5.99 -0.15
CA ASP A 121 -14.96 -6.18 -1.57
C ASP A 121 -13.82 -5.67 -2.46
N ALA A 122 -13.15 -4.58 -2.07
CA ALA A 122 -11.96 -4.07 -2.74
C ALA A 122 -10.80 -5.07 -2.62
N LEU A 123 -10.57 -5.61 -1.42
CA LEU A 123 -9.54 -6.63 -1.20
C LEU A 123 -9.81 -7.90 -2.02
N ASP A 124 -11.06 -8.35 -2.06
CA ASP A 124 -11.48 -9.51 -2.86
C ASP A 124 -11.25 -9.30 -4.36
N ARG A 125 -11.52 -8.10 -4.90
CA ARG A 125 -11.24 -7.77 -6.30
C ARG A 125 -9.74 -7.84 -6.61
N VAL A 126 -8.87 -7.34 -5.73
CA VAL A 126 -7.41 -7.46 -5.91
C VAL A 126 -6.98 -8.92 -5.83
N LYS A 127 -7.50 -9.71 -4.88
CA LYS A 127 -7.21 -11.15 -4.79
C LYS A 127 -7.57 -11.89 -6.08
N VAL A 128 -8.73 -11.59 -6.66
CA VAL A 128 -9.17 -12.18 -7.95
C VAL A 128 -8.22 -11.83 -9.08
N ARG A 129 -7.88 -10.55 -9.22
CA ARG A 129 -6.94 -10.06 -10.24
C ARG A 129 -5.55 -10.69 -10.09
N ALA A 130 -5.12 -10.89 -8.83
CA ALA A 130 -3.88 -11.60 -8.50
C ALA A 130 -3.97 -13.12 -8.67
N GLY A 131 -5.15 -13.69 -8.95
CA GLY A 131 -5.35 -15.14 -9.03
C GLY A 131 -5.22 -15.88 -7.69
N ILE A 132 -5.42 -15.17 -6.58
CA ILE A 132 -5.44 -15.74 -5.22
C ILE A 132 -6.89 -16.09 -4.84
N ASP A 133 -7.05 -17.25 -4.20
CA ASP A 133 -8.34 -17.64 -3.63
C ASP A 133 -8.81 -16.61 -2.57
N ARG A 134 -10.04 -16.10 -2.73
CA ARG A 134 -10.66 -15.15 -1.79
C ARG A 134 -10.80 -15.74 -0.39
N ALA A 135 -10.99 -17.05 -0.29
CA ALA A 135 -11.08 -17.74 0.99
C ALA A 135 -9.74 -17.78 1.74
N LYS A 136 -8.61 -17.59 1.05
CA LYS A 136 -7.29 -17.55 1.67
C LYS A 136 -7.07 -16.19 2.35
N HIS A 137 -6.96 -16.21 3.67
CA HIS A 137 -6.64 -15.04 4.49
C HIS A 137 -5.79 -15.48 5.69
N SER A 138 -5.00 -14.56 6.22
CA SER A 138 -4.25 -14.79 7.46
C SER A 138 -5.23 -14.99 8.63
N PRO A 139 -4.93 -15.88 9.59
CA PRO A 139 -5.71 -16.01 10.82
C PRO A 139 -5.79 -14.72 11.66
N LEU A 140 -4.88 -13.78 11.42
CA LEU A 140 -4.85 -12.46 12.08
C LEU A 140 -5.63 -11.38 11.32
N ALA A 141 -6.01 -11.66 10.07
CA ALA A 141 -6.86 -10.76 9.31
C ALA A 141 -8.24 -10.65 9.96
N HIS A 142 -8.79 -9.44 9.98
CA HIS A 142 -10.10 -9.20 10.57
C HIS A 142 -10.81 -8.02 9.92
N VAL A 143 -12.13 -8.02 10.03
CA VAL A 143 -12.96 -6.85 9.71
C VAL A 143 -13.30 -6.14 11.01
N ASP A 144 -13.06 -4.83 11.06
CA ASP A 144 -13.42 -3.99 12.19
C ASP A 144 -14.91 -3.63 12.19
N ARG A 145 -15.36 -2.96 13.25
CA ARG A 145 -16.75 -2.49 13.38
C ARG A 145 -17.21 -1.51 12.30
N ASP A 146 -16.27 -0.83 11.64
CA ASP A 146 -16.53 0.18 10.62
C ASP A 146 -16.61 -0.47 9.22
N GLY A 147 -16.46 -1.80 9.14
CA GLY A 147 -16.54 -2.57 7.90
C GLY A 147 -15.24 -2.53 7.11
N THR A 148 -14.11 -2.17 7.72
CA THR A 148 -12.80 -2.15 7.09
C THR A 148 -12.08 -3.45 7.37
N SER A 149 -11.62 -4.13 6.33
CA SER A 149 -10.74 -5.30 6.43
C SER A 149 -9.32 -4.84 6.72
N HIS A 150 -8.65 -5.54 7.63
CA HIS A 150 -7.24 -5.35 8.01
C HIS A 150 -6.50 -6.66 7.83
N ALA A 151 -5.43 -6.65 7.02
CA ALA A 151 -4.58 -7.80 6.77
C ALA A 151 -3.12 -7.48 7.16
N PRO A 152 -2.37 -8.49 7.66
CA PRO A 152 -0.98 -8.33 8.07
C PRO A 152 -0.02 -8.12 6.89
N PHE A 153 1.23 -7.78 7.23
CA PHE A 153 2.28 -7.43 6.28
C PHE A 153 2.63 -8.57 5.32
N ASP A 154 2.70 -9.81 5.80
CA ASP A 154 3.00 -11.00 5.01
C ASP A 154 1.90 -11.29 3.98
N GLU A 155 0.63 -11.25 4.38
CA GLU A 155 -0.49 -11.39 3.46
C GLU A 155 -0.49 -10.28 2.39
N ALA A 156 -0.21 -9.04 2.80
CA ALA A 156 -0.09 -7.92 1.88
C ALA A 156 1.07 -8.13 0.87
N LEU A 157 2.20 -8.66 1.34
CA LEU A 157 3.38 -8.94 0.51
C LEU A 157 3.12 -10.04 -0.52
N ASP A 158 2.50 -11.13 -0.11
CA ASP A 158 2.15 -12.24 -1.00
C ASP A 158 1.13 -11.79 -2.05
N LEU A 159 0.12 -11.02 -1.64
CA LEU A 159 -0.87 -10.45 -2.55
C LEU A 159 -0.24 -9.49 -3.55
N ALA A 160 0.64 -8.58 -3.11
CA ALA A 160 1.32 -7.63 -3.99
C ALA A 160 2.20 -8.33 -5.03
N LYS A 161 2.98 -9.35 -4.62
CA LYS A 161 3.81 -10.14 -5.54
C LYS A 161 2.96 -10.84 -6.60
N ALA A 162 1.89 -11.51 -6.18
CA ALA A 162 0.98 -12.21 -7.10
C ALA A 162 0.28 -11.23 -8.05
N PHE A 163 -0.14 -10.07 -7.55
CA PHE A 163 -0.75 -9.01 -8.34
C PHE A 163 0.21 -8.45 -9.38
N CYS A 164 1.45 -8.10 -9.01
CA CYS A 164 2.48 -7.63 -9.94
C CYS A 164 2.75 -8.65 -11.05
N ALA A 165 2.82 -9.94 -10.71
CA ALA A 165 3.07 -11.00 -11.68
C ALA A 165 1.89 -11.19 -12.67
N LYS A 166 0.65 -10.94 -12.24
CA LYS A 166 -0.55 -11.11 -13.07
C LYS A 166 -0.92 -9.87 -13.88
N GLU A 167 -0.72 -8.69 -13.32
CA GLU A 167 -1.02 -7.41 -13.96
C GLU A 167 0.19 -6.46 -13.94
N PRO A 168 1.30 -6.83 -14.60
CA PRO A 168 2.52 -6.03 -14.56
C PRO A 168 2.30 -4.62 -15.13
N ALA A 169 1.48 -4.47 -16.17
CA ALA A 169 1.19 -3.19 -16.80
C ALA A 169 0.48 -2.20 -15.84
N ALA A 170 -0.39 -2.69 -14.96
CA ALA A 170 -1.12 -1.84 -14.01
C ALA A 170 -0.16 -1.15 -13.02
N VAL A 171 0.94 -1.82 -12.66
CA VAL A 171 1.92 -1.31 -11.69
C VAL A 171 3.09 -0.60 -12.38
N LEU A 172 3.67 -1.20 -13.42
CA LEU A 172 4.88 -0.67 -14.06
C LEU A 172 4.65 0.68 -14.74
N VAL A 173 3.51 0.88 -15.40
CA VAL A 173 3.17 2.17 -16.03
C VAL A 173 3.19 3.31 -15.00
N ARG A 174 2.67 3.06 -13.79
CA ARG A 174 2.68 4.06 -12.72
C ARG A 174 4.08 4.30 -12.16
N VAL A 175 4.87 3.24 -11.99
CA VAL A 175 6.27 3.34 -11.55
C VAL A 175 7.08 4.17 -12.54
N GLU A 176 7.02 3.84 -13.83
CA GLU A 176 7.76 4.52 -14.90
C GLU A 176 7.34 6.00 -15.01
N ALA A 177 6.04 6.28 -15.00
CA ALA A 177 5.54 7.65 -15.05
C ALA A 177 5.98 8.49 -13.85
N THR A 178 6.00 7.89 -12.65
CA THR A 178 6.44 8.57 -11.43
C THR A 178 7.95 8.82 -11.45
N GLU A 179 8.73 7.82 -11.85
CA GLU A 179 10.18 7.92 -11.97
C GLU A 179 10.60 8.98 -12.99
N GLU A 180 9.93 9.04 -14.14
CA GLU A 180 10.21 10.05 -15.17
C GLU A 180 9.82 11.46 -14.71
N ASP A 181 8.65 11.63 -14.09
CA ASP A 181 8.22 12.92 -13.52
C ASP A 181 9.20 13.41 -12.46
N TRP A 182 9.60 12.54 -11.53
CA TRP A 182 10.54 12.89 -10.48
C TRP A 182 11.93 13.17 -11.02
N SER A 183 12.40 12.43 -12.03
CA SER A 183 13.69 12.70 -12.68
C SER A 183 13.70 14.07 -13.36
N ARG A 184 12.61 14.43 -14.07
CA ARG A 184 12.46 15.76 -14.68
C ARG A 184 12.47 16.86 -13.63
N LYS A 185 11.75 16.68 -12.53
CA LYS A 185 11.72 17.67 -11.45
C LYS A 185 13.06 17.80 -10.72
N ALA A 186 13.79 16.70 -10.52
CA ALA A 186 15.10 16.71 -9.90
C ALA A 186 16.16 17.44 -10.76
N ALA A 187 16.00 17.44 -12.08
CA ALA A 187 16.87 18.19 -12.99
C ALA A 187 16.55 19.71 -13.05
N ALA A 188 15.42 20.14 -12.49
CA ALA A 188 15.00 21.54 -12.49
C ALA A 188 15.57 22.31 -11.27
N PRO A 189 15.84 23.62 -11.40
CA PRO A 189 16.27 24.44 -10.26
C PRO A 189 15.26 24.36 -9.10
N GLY A 190 15.75 24.08 -7.89
CA GLY A 190 14.91 23.89 -6.69
C GLY A 190 14.34 22.47 -6.54
N GLY A 191 14.73 21.53 -7.41
CA GLY A 191 14.29 20.13 -7.39
C GLY A 191 15.06 19.20 -6.44
N ASP A 192 16.08 19.69 -5.74
CA ASP A 192 17.01 18.86 -4.96
C ASP A 192 16.33 17.98 -3.90
N TYR A 193 15.20 18.43 -3.33
CA TYR A 193 14.44 17.64 -2.35
C TYR A 193 13.89 16.33 -2.92
N ILE A 194 13.68 16.25 -4.25
CA ILE A 194 13.18 15.06 -4.93
C ILE A 194 14.28 14.02 -5.11
N VAL A 195 15.55 14.42 -5.13
CA VAL A 195 16.69 13.49 -5.24
C VAL A 195 16.70 12.50 -4.07
N GLY A 196 16.38 12.97 -2.86
CA GLY A 196 16.22 12.10 -1.69
C GLY A 196 15.12 11.07 -1.89
N LEU A 197 13.93 11.51 -2.32
CA LEU A 197 12.79 10.64 -2.59
C LEU A 197 13.08 9.63 -3.72
N LEU A 198 13.73 10.05 -4.80
CA LEU A 198 14.17 9.15 -5.87
C LEU A 198 15.07 8.03 -5.33
N ASN A 199 16.07 8.38 -4.53
CA ASN A 199 16.98 7.39 -3.94
C ASN A 199 16.25 6.43 -2.99
N GLU A 200 15.30 6.94 -2.20
CA GLU A 200 14.49 6.14 -1.29
C GLU A 200 13.58 5.13 -2.01
N TYR A 201 13.01 5.51 -3.17
CA TYR A 201 12.06 4.70 -3.92
C TYR A 201 12.70 3.80 -4.98
N ARG A 202 13.94 4.04 -5.40
CA ARG A 202 14.67 3.21 -6.37
C ARG A 202 14.65 1.72 -6.02
N ALA A 203 14.94 1.39 -4.76
CA ALA A 203 14.92 0.00 -4.30
C ALA A 203 13.51 -0.60 -4.33
N ALA A 204 12.47 0.19 -4.03
CA ALA A 204 11.08 -0.25 -4.10
C ALA A 204 10.65 -0.52 -5.55
N TRP A 205 11.01 0.35 -6.48
CA TRP A 205 10.71 0.19 -7.90
C TRP A 205 11.44 -1.01 -8.53
N ALA A 206 12.69 -1.26 -8.12
CA ALA A 206 13.42 -2.46 -8.52
C ALA A 206 12.69 -3.75 -8.05
N LEU A 207 12.22 -3.79 -6.80
CA LEU A 207 11.44 -4.93 -6.30
C LEU A 207 10.15 -5.14 -7.10
N ILE A 208 9.45 -4.06 -7.44
CA ILE A 208 8.22 -4.14 -8.26
C ILE A 208 8.52 -4.72 -9.65
N ARG A 209 9.59 -4.26 -10.32
CA ARG A 209 10.03 -4.80 -11.62
C ARG A 209 10.37 -6.28 -11.53
N GLN A 210 11.06 -6.68 -10.47
CA GLN A 210 11.37 -8.08 -10.19
C GLN A 210 10.11 -8.91 -10.03
N TRP A 211 9.12 -8.46 -9.24
CA TRP A 211 7.85 -9.18 -9.03
C TRP A 211 6.98 -9.25 -10.28
N ALA A 212 7.04 -8.21 -11.12
CA ALA A 212 6.38 -8.15 -12.41
C ALA A 212 7.02 -9.06 -13.47
N GLY A 213 8.16 -9.71 -13.16
CA GLY A 213 8.92 -10.50 -14.11
C GLY A 213 9.56 -9.67 -15.24
N HIS A 214 9.64 -8.35 -15.07
CA HIS A 214 10.12 -7.42 -16.09
C HIS A 214 11.58 -7.69 -16.44
N ASP A 215 12.42 -7.93 -15.44
CA ASP A 215 13.85 -8.19 -15.65
C ASP A 215 14.08 -9.49 -16.43
N ALA A 216 13.28 -10.53 -16.17
CA ALA A 216 13.33 -11.79 -16.92
C ALA A 216 12.84 -11.59 -18.37
N ALA A 217 11.80 -10.78 -18.57
CA ALA A 217 11.28 -10.46 -19.90
C ALA A 217 12.30 -9.62 -20.71
N ILE A 218 12.97 -8.65 -20.08
CA ILE A 218 14.08 -7.90 -20.70
C ILE A 218 15.20 -8.86 -21.08
N ALA A 219 15.69 -9.68 -20.15
CA ALA A 219 16.77 -10.61 -20.43
C ALA A 219 16.43 -11.59 -21.56
N GLN A 220 15.20 -12.10 -21.61
CA GLN A 220 14.74 -12.96 -22.70
C GLN A 220 14.69 -12.21 -24.04
N ARG A 221 14.23 -10.95 -24.04
CA ARG A 221 14.18 -10.09 -25.22
C ARG A 221 15.59 -9.77 -25.73
N GLU A 222 16.50 -9.38 -24.86
CA GLU A 222 17.91 -9.13 -25.19
C GLU A 222 18.59 -10.38 -25.75
N ALA A 223 18.40 -11.55 -25.13
CA ALA A 223 18.92 -12.81 -25.64
C ALA A 223 18.29 -13.21 -26.99
N ARG A 224 17.08 -12.75 -27.30
CA ARG A 224 16.47 -12.94 -28.62
C ARG A 224 17.05 -11.98 -29.65
N ILE A 225 17.26 -10.71 -29.30
CA ILE A 225 17.92 -9.71 -30.15
C ILE A 225 19.31 -10.20 -30.52
N GLN A 226 20.14 -10.57 -29.54
CA GLN A 226 21.49 -11.10 -29.78
C GLN A 226 21.50 -12.34 -30.71
N ARG A 227 20.53 -13.24 -30.56
CA ARG A 227 20.38 -14.40 -31.46
C ARG A 227 20.01 -13.99 -32.88
N LEU A 228 19.12 -13.02 -33.04
CA LEU A 228 18.73 -12.49 -34.35
C LEU A 228 19.89 -11.76 -35.01
N GLU A 229 20.61 -10.91 -34.28
CA GLU A 229 21.83 -10.24 -34.75
C GLU A 229 22.85 -11.26 -35.25
N ARG A 230 23.10 -12.33 -34.47
CA ARG A 230 24.02 -13.40 -34.87
C ARG A 230 23.57 -14.09 -36.16
N LEU A 231 22.29 -14.41 -36.30
CA LEU A 231 21.75 -15.02 -37.53
C LEU A 231 21.90 -14.11 -38.75
N VAL A 232 21.72 -12.79 -38.57
CA VAL A 232 21.92 -11.82 -39.66
C VAL A 232 23.40 -11.75 -40.05
N TRP A 233 24.31 -11.75 -39.08
CA TRP A 233 25.75 -11.80 -39.35
C TRP A 233 26.18 -13.09 -40.05
N ASP A 234 25.66 -14.25 -39.62
CA ASP A 234 25.91 -15.53 -40.26
C ASP A 234 25.37 -15.56 -41.70
N ALA A 235 24.21 -14.95 -41.96
CA ALA A 235 23.63 -14.81 -43.29
C ALA A 235 24.47 -13.89 -44.20
N ILE A 236 24.97 -12.77 -43.67
CA ILE A 236 25.90 -11.88 -44.39
C ILE A 236 27.15 -12.66 -44.81
N TYR A 237 27.72 -13.45 -43.90
CA TYR A 237 28.90 -14.27 -44.19
C TYR A 237 28.61 -15.36 -45.24
N ALA A 238 27.44 -16.02 -45.15
CA ALA A 238 27.03 -17.01 -46.13
C ALA A 238 26.84 -16.41 -47.54
N LEU A 239 26.27 -15.21 -47.64
CA LEU A 239 26.10 -14.48 -48.90
C LEU A 239 27.45 -14.09 -49.51
N GLN A 240 28.39 -13.59 -48.71
CA GLN A 240 29.76 -13.30 -49.16
C GLN A 240 30.44 -14.57 -49.68
N LYS A 241 30.32 -15.69 -48.95
CA LYS A 241 30.89 -16.98 -49.38
C LYS A 241 30.28 -17.48 -50.69
N ALA A 242 29.02 -17.15 -50.97
CA ALA A 242 28.33 -17.47 -52.21
C ALA A 242 28.60 -16.47 -53.36
N GLY A 243 29.39 -15.42 -53.12
CA GLY A 243 29.70 -14.37 -54.11
C GLY A 243 28.61 -13.31 -54.31
N GLN A 244 27.62 -13.24 -53.41
CA GLN A 244 26.56 -12.23 -53.41
C GLN A 244 26.93 -11.01 -52.55
N ASP A 245 28.01 -10.33 -52.94
CA ASP A 245 28.62 -9.26 -52.14
C ASP A 245 27.78 -7.97 -52.06
N ASP A 246 26.90 -7.74 -53.03
CA ASP A 246 26.02 -6.58 -53.06
C ASP A 246 24.85 -6.75 -52.08
N GLU A 247 24.27 -7.95 -52.04
CA GLU A 247 23.23 -8.35 -51.09
C GLU A 247 23.78 -8.39 -49.65
N ALA A 248 24.99 -8.92 -49.47
CA ALA A 248 25.68 -8.91 -48.18
C ALA A 248 25.96 -7.47 -47.70
N ARG A 249 26.42 -6.57 -48.58
CA ARG A 249 26.62 -5.15 -48.25
C ARG A 249 25.32 -4.44 -47.91
N ARG A 250 24.21 -4.76 -48.60
CA ARG A 250 22.90 -4.19 -48.31
C ARG A 250 22.41 -4.60 -46.92
N LEU A 251 22.54 -5.87 -46.55
CA LEU A 251 22.18 -6.38 -45.22
C LEU A 251 23.05 -5.77 -44.12
N ARG A 252 24.37 -5.70 -44.32
CA ARG A 252 25.29 -5.08 -43.35
C ARG A 252 24.92 -3.62 -43.06
N ARG A 253 24.64 -2.83 -44.09
CA ARG A 253 24.21 -1.43 -43.92
C ARG A 253 22.87 -1.26 -43.20
N ALA A 254 22.00 -2.27 -43.25
CA ALA A 254 20.72 -2.23 -42.54
C ALA A 254 20.91 -2.49 -41.04
N VAL A 255 21.83 -3.40 -40.67
CA VAL A 255 22.18 -3.69 -39.27
C VAL A 255 22.94 -2.54 -38.61
N GLU A 256 23.82 -1.85 -39.34
CA GLU A 256 24.63 -0.74 -38.81
C GLU A 256 23.86 0.59 -38.67
N ARG A 257 22.59 0.66 -39.10
CA ARG A 257 21.77 1.88 -39.06
C ARG A 257 20.75 1.91 -37.90
N GLU A 258 20.57 0.80 -37.19
CA GLU A 258 19.83 0.75 -35.91
C GLU A 258 20.77 1.04 -34.74
#